data_AF-A0A929FVS6-F1
#
_entry.id   AF-A0A929FVS6-F1
#
_cell.length_a   1.000
_cell.length_b   1.000
_cell.length_c   1.000
_cell.angle_alpha   90.00
_cell.angle_beta   90.00
_cell.angle_gamma   90.00
#
_symmetry.space_group_name_H-M   'P 1'
#
loop_
_entity.id
_entity.type
_entity.pdbx_description
1 polymer ?
#
loop_
_entity_poly.entity_id
_entity_poly.type
_entity_poly.pdbx_seq_one_letter_code
_entity_poly.pdbx_strand_id
1 'polypeptide(L)'
;MDTRRASRQDSESVPQQSRRELGEQFEKVCQAVRAGNSVLVLGEAGTGTGEFAQNLFEEMSGEFQTAIATYKGSLKKFFGAIAFQLDIPTTETQYNKNGDPTGEKDLTVDALKE
;
A
#
# COMPACT_ATOMS: atom_id res chain seq x y z
N MET A 1 -10.52 -2.89 -44.23
CA MET A 1 -11.54 -2.25 -43.38
C MET A 1 -11.94 -3.28 -42.35
N ASP A 2 -11.71 -3.16 -41.04
CA ASP A 2 -11.35 -2.00 -40.22
C ASP A 2 -10.67 -2.47 -38.94
N THR A 3 -9.53 -1.86 -38.63
CA THR A 3 -8.80 -1.93 -37.36
C THR A 3 -9.56 -1.18 -36.27
N ARG A 4 -9.90 -1.82 -35.15
CA ARG A 4 -10.34 -1.14 -33.91
C ARG A 4 -9.48 -1.65 -32.76
N ARG A 5 -8.32 -1.06 -32.53
CA ARG A 5 -8.05 0.18 -31.76
C ARG A 5 -8.37 -0.02 -30.28
N ALA A 6 -7.30 -0.28 -29.54
CA ALA A 6 -7.27 -0.34 -28.09
C ALA A 6 -7.79 0.96 -27.48
N SER A 7 -8.75 0.84 -26.57
CA SER A 7 -9.17 1.92 -25.69
C SER A 7 -8.24 1.91 -24.47
N ARG A 8 -7.17 2.70 -24.54
CA ARG A 8 -6.51 3.20 -23.32
C ARG A 8 -7.55 4.07 -22.61
N GLN A 9 -7.94 3.67 -21.41
CA GLN A 9 -8.67 4.58 -20.52
C GLN A 9 -7.68 5.66 -20.08
N ASP A 10 -8.06 6.89 -20.35
CA ASP A 10 -7.36 8.10 -19.97
C ASP A 10 -7.19 8.13 -18.46
N SER A 11 -5.93 8.23 -18.04
CA SER A 11 -5.56 8.59 -16.68
C SER A 11 -6.04 10.01 -16.41
N GLU A 12 -7.15 10.15 -15.68
CA GLU A 12 -7.58 11.44 -15.16
C GLU A 12 -6.46 12.03 -14.31
N SER A 13 -5.87 13.11 -14.82
CA SER A 13 -4.84 13.87 -14.11
C SER A 13 -5.45 14.50 -12.86
N VAL A 14 -4.95 14.11 -11.69
CA VAL A 14 -5.31 14.67 -10.39
C VAL A 14 -5.14 16.21 -10.40
N PRO A 15 -6.07 16.99 -9.82
CA PRO A 15 -5.98 18.45 -9.81
C PRO A 15 -4.70 18.92 -9.10
N GLN A 16 -3.85 19.65 -9.83
CA GLN A 16 -2.60 20.25 -9.38
C GLN A 16 -2.70 21.21 -8.17
N GLN A 17 -3.91 21.49 -7.68
CA GLN A 17 -4.15 22.49 -6.63
C GLN A 17 -3.77 22.00 -5.21
N SER A 18 -3.81 20.70 -4.90
CA SER A 18 -3.42 20.20 -3.56
C SER A 18 -1.91 20.17 -3.32
N ARG A 19 -1.09 20.11 -4.38
CA ARG A 19 0.38 20.00 -4.27
C ARG A 19 1.05 21.21 -3.61
N ARG A 20 0.41 22.38 -3.60
CA ARG A 20 1.04 23.63 -3.13
C ARG A 20 1.10 23.77 -1.61
N GLU A 21 0.39 22.95 -0.83
CA GLU A 21 0.27 23.16 0.63
C GLU A 21 1.24 22.33 1.48
N LEU A 22 1.85 21.27 0.95
CA LEU A 22 2.70 20.35 1.74
C LEU A 22 4.18 20.75 1.80
N GLY A 23 4.61 21.68 0.93
CA GLY A 23 5.92 22.33 0.96
C GLY A 23 7.12 21.42 0.65
N GLU A 24 8.32 21.95 0.86
CA GLU A 24 9.60 21.29 0.51
C GLU A 24 9.84 19.96 1.26
N GLN A 25 9.26 19.81 2.46
CA GLN A 25 9.46 18.60 3.27
C GLN A 25 8.79 17.38 2.62
N PHE A 26 7.60 17.57 2.03
CA PHE A 26 6.91 16.50 1.32
C PHE A 26 7.72 16.02 0.12
N GLU A 27 8.27 16.94 -0.68
CA GLU A 27 9.11 16.59 -1.83
C GLU A 27 10.37 15.81 -1.42
N LYS A 28 11.01 16.18 -0.31
CA LYS A 28 12.16 15.44 0.23
C LYS A 28 11.78 14.02 0.61
N VAL A 29 10.61 13.81 1.21
CA VAL A 29 10.11 12.48 1.55
C VAL A 29 9.82 11.67 0.27
N CYS A 30 9.14 12.24 -0.71
CA CYS A 30 8.88 11.58 -1.99
C CYS A 30 10.18 11.17 -2.70
N GLN A 31 11.19 12.05 -2.72
CA GLN A 31 12.50 11.72 -3.29
C GLN A 31 13.21 10.60 -2.53
N ALA A 32 13.15 10.61 -1.19
CA ALA A 32 13.74 9.55 -0.37
C ALA A 32 13.08 8.19 -0.64
N VAL A 33 11.76 8.14 -0.73
CA VAL A 33 10.99 6.93 -1.07
C VAL A 33 11.34 6.43 -2.47
N ARG A 34 11.36 7.31 -3.48
CA ARG A 34 11.77 6.96 -4.86
C ARG A 34 13.19 6.40 -4.93
N ALA A 35 14.08 6.86 -4.07
CA ALA A 35 15.44 6.33 -3.94
C ALA A 35 15.53 5.00 -3.17
N GLY A 36 14.41 4.42 -2.74
CA GLY A 36 14.35 3.14 -2.04
C GLY A 36 14.63 3.24 -0.53
N ASN A 37 14.60 4.45 0.05
CA ASN A 37 14.83 4.62 1.48
C ASN A 37 13.54 4.42 2.29
N SER A 38 13.66 3.84 3.49
CA SER A 38 12.59 3.85 4.48
C SER A 38 12.55 5.19 5.21
N VAL A 39 11.35 5.76 5.38
CA VAL A 39 11.15 7.06 6.01
C VAL A 39 10.25 6.93 7.24
N LEU A 40 10.65 7.55 8.35
CA LEU A 40 9.82 7.72 9.54
C LEU A 40 9.45 9.20 9.68
N VAL A 41 8.15 9.49 9.63
CA VAL A 41 7.60 10.84 9.84
C VAL A 41 7.00 10.91 11.23
N LEU A 42 7.42 11.92 12.01
CA LEU A 42 6.92 12.20 13.35
C LEU A 42 6.28 13.59 13.35
N GLY A 43 5.14 13.73 14.00
CA GLY A 43 4.42 14.99 14.14
C GLY A 43 3.58 14.98 15.42
N GLU A 44 3.26 16.17 15.91
CA GLU A 44 2.40 16.32 17.07
C GLU A 44 0.94 15.98 16.70
N ALA A 45 0.12 15.67 17.71
CA ALA A 45 -1.30 15.42 17.48
C ALA A 45 -1.95 16.68 16.87
N GLY A 46 -2.64 16.52 15.74
CA GLY A 46 -3.30 17.62 15.03
C GLY A 46 -2.44 18.32 13.99
N THR A 47 -1.19 17.89 13.72
CA THR A 47 -0.35 18.50 12.67
C THR A 47 -0.57 17.93 11.27
N GLY A 48 -1.67 17.20 11.06
CA GLY A 48 -2.03 16.69 9.74
C GLY A 48 -1.20 15.50 9.23
N THR A 49 -0.65 14.66 10.11
CA THR A 49 0.16 13.49 9.69
C THR A 49 -0.65 12.44 8.94
N GLY A 50 -1.96 12.35 9.19
CA GLY A 50 -2.86 11.48 8.45
C GLY A 50 -3.03 11.95 7.00
N GLU A 51 -3.27 13.24 6.81
CA GLU A 51 -3.35 13.91 5.51
C GLU A 51 -2.02 13.82 4.78
N PHE A 52 -0.89 13.97 5.48
CA PHE A 52 0.43 13.77 4.90
C PHE A 52 0.61 12.35 4.35
N ALA A 53 0.25 11.32 5.13
CA ALA A 53 0.35 9.93 4.69
C ALA A 53 -0.57 9.63 3.49
N GLN A 54 -1.79 10.19 3.49
CA GLN A 54 -2.73 10.06 2.37
C GLN A 54 -2.19 10.69 1.09
N ASN A 55 -1.66 11.91 1.16
CA ASN A 55 -1.06 12.58 0.01
C ASN A 55 0.17 11.84 -0.51
N LEU A 56 1.00 11.28 0.39
CA LEU A 56 2.15 10.48 -0.02
C LEU A 56 1.71 9.19 -0.72
N PHE A 57 0.68 8.52 -0.20
CA PHE A 57 0.10 7.35 -0.83
C PHE A 57 -0.40 7.69 -2.24
N GLU A 58 -1.16 8.76 -2.42
CA GLU A 58 -1.68 9.20 -3.72
C GLU A 58 -0.56 9.53 -4.70
N GLU A 59 0.45 10.30 -4.28
CA GLU A 59 1.59 10.67 -5.11
C GLU A 59 2.39 9.44 -5.55
N MET A 60 2.62 8.48 -4.65
CA MET A 60 3.41 7.28 -4.96
C MET A 60 2.61 6.23 -5.74
N SER A 61 1.28 6.24 -5.67
CA SER A 61 0.42 5.24 -6.36
C SER A 61 0.51 5.30 -7.89
N GLY A 62 0.96 6.43 -8.45
CA GLY A 62 1.23 6.55 -9.89
C GLY A 62 2.53 5.85 -10.34
N GLU A 63 3.42 5.53 -9.41
CA GLU A 63 4.76 5.01 -9.70
C GLU A 63 5.00 3.61 -9.10
N PHE A 64 4.34 3.29 -7.97
CA PHE A 64 4.55 2.07 -7.21
C PHE A 64 3.24 1.34 -6.93
N GLN A 65 3.34 0.05 -6.63
CA GLN A 65 2.25 -0.68 -6.00
C GLN A 65 2.21 -0.30 -4.51
N THR A 66 1.22 0.48 -4.13
CA THR A 66 1.13 1.14 -2.82
C THR A 66 0.01 0.56 -1.97
N ALA A 67 0.17 0.64 -0.66
CA ALA A 67 -0.88 0.41 0.31
C ALA A 67 -0.78 1.40 1.46
N ILE A 68 -1.92 1.77 2.03
CA ILE A 68 -2.00 2.63 3.21
C ILE A 68 -2.81 1.93 4.31
N ALA A 69 -2.29 1.93 5.53
CA ALA A 69 -2.97 1.29 6.65
C ALA A 69 -2.75 2.08 7.95
N THR A 70 -3.75 2.09 8.82
CA THR A 70 -3.66 2.67 10.16
C THR A 70 -3.61 1.56 11.20
N TYR A 71 -2.57 1.56 12.03
CA TYR A 71 -2.49 0.63 13.15
C TYR A 71 -3.46 1.06 14.27
N LYS A 72 -4.38 0.16 14.63
CA LYS A 72 -5.37 0.35 15.72
C LYS A 72 -5.35 -0.80 16.72
N GLY A 73 -4.16 -1.20 17.18
CA GLY A 73 -4.01 -2.19 18.27
C GLY A 73 -4.11 -3.66 17.85
N SER A 74 -4.17 -3.98 16.55
CA SER A 74 -4.14 -5.36 16.06
C SER A 74 -3.21 -5.48 14.86
N LEU A 75 -2.07 -6.16 15.06
CA LEU A 75 -1.10 -6.43 14.00
C LEU A 75 -1.72 -7.27 12.87
N LYS A 76 -2.51 -8.30 13.20
CA LYS A 76 -3.19 -9.15 12.21
C LYS A 76 -4.08 -8.32 11.28
N LYS A 77 -4.90 -7.43 11.83
CA LYS A 77 -5.78 -6.55 11.03
C LYS A 77 -4.96 -5.55 10.20
N PHE A 78 -3.89 -5.01 10.77
CA PHE A 78 -3.01 -4.07 10.08
C PHE A 78 -2.34 -4.69 8.85
N PHE A 79 -1.67 -5.84 9.02
CA PHE A 79 -1.04 -6.53 7.89
C PHE A 79 -2.04 -7.12 6.91
N GLY A 80 -3.19 -7.62 7.39
CA GLY A 80 -4.27 -8.07 6.50
C GLY A 80 -4.79 -6.95 5.60
N ALA A 81 -4.90 -5.71 6.10
CA ALA A 81 -5.32 -4.56 5.29
C ALA A 81 -4.29 -4.17 4.22
N ILE A 82 -2.99 -4.30 4.52
CA ILE A 82 -1.91 -4.08 3.55
C ILE A 82 -1.94 -5.17 2.49
N ALA A 83 -1.99 -6.45 2.90
CA ALA A 83 -2.00 -7.58 1.98
C ALA A 83 -3.19 -7.53 1.04
N PHE A 84 -4.39 -7.20 1.54
CA PHE A 84 -5.59 -7.03 0.73
C PHE A 84 -5.42 -5.94 -0.34
N GLN A 85 -4.85 -4.78 -0.01
CA GLN A 85 -4.62 -3.69 -0.98
C GLN A 85 -3.59 -4.06 -2.06
N LEU A 86 -2.60 -4.87 -1.69
CA LEU A 86 -1.55 -5.32 -2.59
C LEU A 86 -1.87 -6.65 -3.31
N ASP A 87 -3.08 -7.18 -3.14
CA ASP A 87 -3.50 -8.49 -3.66
C ASP A 87 -2.52 -9.62 -3.29
N ILE A 88 -2.00 -9.56 -2.05
CA ILE A 88 -1.09 -10.57 -1.50
C ILE A 88 -1.93 -11.62 -0.78
N PRO A 89 -1.82 -12.92 -1.14
CA PRO A 89 -2.54 -13.99 -0.46
C PRO A 89 -2.23 -14.03 1.04
N THR A 90 -3.26 -14.18 1.86
CA THR A 90 -3.13 -14.33 3.33
C THR A 90 -3.47 -15.74 3.81
N THR A 91 -3.71 -16.68 2.90
CA THR A 91 -4.00 -18.08 3.19
C THR A 91 -3.14 -18.99 2.31
N GLU A 92 -2.88 -20.20 2.81
CA GLU A 92 -2.20 -21.27 2.10
C GLU A 92 -3.07 -22.54 2.09
N THR A 93 -2.94 -23.36 1.06
CA THR A 93 -3.61 -24.68 1.02
C THR A 93 -3.01 -25.59 2.08
N GLN A 94 -3.85 -26.14 2.93
CA GLN A 94 -3.47 -27.13 3.92
C GLN A 94 -3.57 -28.54 3.32
N TYR A 95 -2.57 -29.38 3.60
CA TYR A 95 -2.52 -30.77 3.16
C TYR A 95 -2.53 -31.73 4.36
N ASN A 96 -3.20 -32.87 4.21
CA ASN A 96 -3.12 -33.97 5.19
C ASN A 96 -1.81 -34.76 5.03
N LYS A 97 -1.62 -35.77 5.90
CA LYS A 97 -0.47 -36.70 5.85
C LYS A 97 -0.35 -37.51 4.55
N ASN A 98 -1.44 -37.62 3.79
CA ASN A 98 -1.51 -38.35 2.53
C ASN A 98 -1.28 -37.44 1.32
N GLY A 99 -1.13 -36.13 1.52
CA GLY A 99 -0.96 -35.15 0.44
C GLY A 99 -2.27 -34.63 -0.17
N ASP A 100 -3.42 -34.94 0.41
CA ASP A 100 -4.70 -34.41 -0.09
C ASP A 100 -5.00 -33.03 0.52
N PRO A 101 -5.57 -32.08 -0.26
CA PRO A 101 -5.97 -30.78 0.25
C PRO A 101 -7.12 -30.93 1.26
N THR A 102 -6.96 -30.34 2.44
CA THR A 102 -7.95 -30.40 3.53
C THR A 102 -8.64 -29.06 3.80
N GLY A 103 -8.19 -27.98 3.17
CA GLY A 103 -8.76 -26.64 3.35
C GLY A 103 -7.71 -25.56 3.19
N GLU A 104 -8.02 -24.37 3.71
CA GLU A 104 -7.10 -23.24 3.77
C GLU A 104 -6.69 -22.95 5.21
N LYS A 105 -5.43 -22.52 5.37
CA LYS A 105 -4.85 -22.11 6.65
C LYS A 105 -4.37 -20.67 6.53
N ASP A 106 -4.68 -19.85 7.52
CA ASP A 106 -4.17 -18.48 7.62
C ASP A 106 -2.63 -18.49 7.63
N LEU A 107 -2.02 -17.66 6.80
CA LEU A 107 -0.62 -17.28 6.96
C LEU A 107 -0.52 -16.42 8.24
N THR A 108 0.10 -16.96 9.28
CA THR A 108 0.19 -16.25 10.56
C THR A 108 1.47 -15.43 10.64
N VAL A 109 1.38 -14.24 11.24
CA VAL A 109 2.57 -13.43 11.58
C VAL A 109 3.50 -14.21 12.52
N ASP A 110 2.94 -15.06 13.39
CA ASP A 110 3.71 -15.92 14.29
C ASP A 110 4.53 -17.00 13.58
N ALA A 111 4.16 -17.39 12.35
CA ALA A 111 4.98 -18.30 11.54
C ALA A 111 6.23 -17.62 10.95
N LEU A 112 6.35 -16.30 11.05
CA LEU A 112 7.52 -15.50 10.65
C LEU A 112 8.51 -15.27 11.80
N LYS A 113 8.24 -15.80 13.00
CA LYS A 113 9.20 -15.79 14.11
C LYS A 113 10.17 -16.96 13.90
N GLU A 114 11.39 -16.65 13.45
CA GLU A 114 12.54 -17.55 13.56
C GLU A 114 12.89 -17.85 15.03
#